data_AF-A0A934X040-F1
#
_entry.id   AF-A0A934X040-F1
#
_cell.length_a   1.000
_cell.length_b   1.000
_cell.length_c   1.000
_cell.angle_alpha   90.00
_cell.angle_beta   90.00
_cell.angle_gamma   90.00
#
_symmetry.space_group_name_H-M   'P 1'
#
loop_
_entity.id
_entity.type
_entity.pdbx_description
1 polymer ?
#
loop_
_entity_poly.entity_id
_entity_poly.type
_entity_poly.pdbx_seq_one_letter_code
_entity_poly.pdbx_strand_id
1 'polypeptide(L)'
;MSKNNRQHVGKPGFKWIRRMSRLLDSQFTIPSTSIKFGLDPLFSIFPGLGDLGTYAVSLAIIYTVYRNGASGNVVIKMLINSSIDAIVGSIPILGTLFDVWYKSNMKNLRLLQEYYEEGKHQGSGKGLLALVIFVVVVIIAVLCYLGWLVLVELAELLF
;
A
#
# COMPACT_ATOMS: atom_id res chain seq x y z
N MET A 1 25.19 -20.24 7.12
CA MET A 1 24.72 -20.07 5.73
C MET A 1 23.64 -21.12 5.45
N SER A 2 22.36 -20.77 5.61
CA SER A 2 21.23 -21.72 5.53
C SER A 2 20.84 -21.99 4.07
N LYS A 3 21.09 -23.22 3.60
CA LYS A 3 20.74 -23.70 2.25
C LYS A 3 19.22 -23.94 2.05
N ASN A 4 18.37 -23.71 3.07
CA ASN A 4 16.97 -24.15 3.05
C ASN A 4 15.95 -23.11 2.50
N ASN A 5 16.32 -21.84 2.40
CA ASN A 5 15.38 -20.75 2.03
C ASN A 5 14.99 -20.71 0.54
N ARG A 6 15.71 -21.40 -0.35
CA ARG A 6 15.40 -21.37 -1.79
C ARG A 6 14.11 -22.14 -2.16
N GLN A 7 13.54 -22.90 -1.24
CA GLN A 7 12.36 -23.73 -1.52
C GLN A 7 11.04 -22.94 -1.60
N HIS A 8 10.95 -21.73 -1.03
CA HIS A 8 9.71 -20.95 -1.03
C HIS A 8 9.45 -20.19 -2.35
N VAL A 9 10.52 -19.84 -3.10
CA VAL A 9 10.45 -19.15 -4.40
C VAL A 9 9.85 -20.04 -5.49
N GLY A 10 9.92 -21.37 -5.32
CA GLY A 10 9.36 -22.36 -6.24
C GLY A 10 7.88 -22.66 -6.05
N LYS A 11 7.23 -22.20 -4.97
CA LYS A 11 5.81 -22.50 -4.72
C LYS A 11 4.91 -21.76 -5.73
N PRO A 12 3.85 -22.40 -6.27
CA PRO A 12 2.97 -21.81 -7.29
C PRO A 12 2.44 -20.40 -6.93
N GLY A 13 2.18 -20.16 -5.63
CA GLY A 13 1.67 -18.89 -5.13
C GLY A 13 2.62 -17.70 -5.32
N PHE A 14 3.95 -17.89 -5.19
CA PHE A 14 4.90 -16.79 -5.30
C PHE A 14 5.04 -16.25 -6.73
N LYS A 15 5.00 -17.17 -7.72
CA LYS A 15 4.97 -16.78 -9.15
C LYS A 15 3.69 -16.02 -9.50
N TRP A 16 2.55 -16.42 -8.92
CA TRP A 16 1.28 -15.72 -9.10
C TRP A 16 1.32 -14.33 -8.47
N ILE A 17 1.79 -14.20 -7.22
CA ILE A 17 1.96 -12.90 -6.54
C ILE A 17 2.86 -11.99 -7.37
N ARG A 18 4.00 -12.49 -7.85
CA ARG A 18 4.91 -11.72 -8.71
C ARG A 18 4.26 -11.25 -10.02
N ARG A 19 3.42 -12.08 -10.63
CA ARG A 19 2.65 -11.69 -11.84
C ARG A 19 1.61 -10.64 -11.48
N MET A 20 0.82 -10.86 -10.44
CA MET A 20 -0.21 -9.92 -9.99
C MET A 20 0.38 -8.56 -9.60
N SER A 21 1.46 -8.51 -8.82
CA SER A 21 2.14 -7.25 -8.46
C SER A 21 2.65 -6.50 -9.69
N ARG A 22 3.12 -7.21 -10.72
CA ARG A 22 3.52 -6.57 -11.99
C ARG A 22 2.32 -6.10 -12.81
N LEU A 23 1.21 -6.81 -12.78
CA LEU A 23 0.00 -6.40 -13.50
C LEU A 23 -0.64 -5.18 -12.82
N LEU A 24 -0.66 -5.15 -11.49
CA LEU A 24 -1.18 -4.03 -10.71
C LEU A 24 -0.35 -2.75 -10.89
N ASP A 25 0.99 -2.82 -10.83
CA ASP A 25 1.83 -1.62 -10.89
C ASP A 25 2.41 -1.31 -12.29
N SER A 26 2.25 -2.20 -13.29
CA SER A 26 3.03 -2.09 -14.53
C SER A 26 2.48 -2.80 -15.78
N GLN A 27 1.16 -2.95 -15.94
CA GLN A 27 0.59 -3.66 -17.10
C GLN A 27 0.54 -2.85 -18.40
N PHE A 28 0.36 -1.52 -18.36
CA PHE A 28 0.24 -0.72 -19.58
C PHE A 28 1.21 0.46 -19.59
N THR A 29 2.04 0.53 -20.63
CA THR A 29 2.91 1.67 -20.90
C THR A 29 2.19 2.59 -21.87
N ILE A 30 2.06 3.88 -21.56
CA ILE A 30 1.49 4.84 -22.50
C ILE A 30 2.41 4.90 -23.73
N PRO A 31 1.90 4.68 -24.97
CA PRO A 31 2.72 4.87 -26.15
C PRO A 31 3.14 6.34 -26.20
N SER A 32 4.45 6.61 -26.32
CA SER A 32 5.08 7.95 -26.24
C SER A 32 5.45 8.47 -24.83
N THR A 33 5.34 7.67 -23.76
CA THR A 33 5.85 8.08 -22.43
C THR A 33 6.39 6.89 -21.62
N SER A 34 7.45 7.08 -20.80
CA SER A 34 8.02 6.01 -19.94
C SER A 34 7.16 5.67 -18.71
N ILE A 35 5.90 6.08 -18.69
CA ILE A 35 5.00 5.94 -17.56
C ILE A 35 4.23 4.62 -17.69
N LYS A 36 4.26 3.83 -16.61
CA LYS A 36 3.62 2.51 -16.52
C LYS A 36 2.44 2.62 -15.57
N PHE A 37 1.25 2.28 -16.04
CA PHE A 37 0.00 2.28 -15.29
C PHE A 37 -0.57 0.86 -15.18
N GLY A 38 -1.34 0.62 -14.12
CA GLY A 38 -2.01 -0.64 -13.80
C GLY A 38 -3.32 -0.87 -14.56
N LEU A 39 -4.25 -1.61 -13.95
CA LEU A 39 -5.60 -1.89 -14.46
C LEU A 39 -6.53 -0.65 -14.54
N ASP A 40 -5.99 0.55 -14.30
CA ASP A 40 -6.64 1.86 -14.44
C ASP A 40 -7.56 2.06 -15.65
N PRO A 41 -7.29 1.50 -16.86
CA PRO A 41 -8.16 1.77 -18.01
C PRO A 41 -9.53 1.09 -17.99
N LEU A 42 -9.78 0.10 -17.12
CA LEU A 42 -11.08 -0.59 -17.06
C LEU A 42 -12.08 0.08 -16.09
N PHE A 43 -11.60 0.84 -15.11
CA PHE A 43 -12.43 1.50 -14.08
C PHE A 43 -12.57 3.01 -14.28
N SER A 44 -11.88 3.59 -15.27
CA SER A 44 -11.93 5.01 -15.64
C SER A 44 -13.29 5.54 -16.11
N ILE A 45 -14.32 4.68 -16.20
CA ILE A 45 -15.71 5.06 -16.48
C ILE A 45 -16.41 5.63 -15.22
N PHE A 46 -15.88 5.37 -14.01
CA PHE A 46 -16.45 5.86 -12.76
C PHE A 46 -15.38 6.54 -11.88
N PRO A 47 -15.45 7.87 -11.67
CA PRO A 47 -14.52 8.57 -10.78
C PRO A 47 -14.58 7.97 -9.36
N GLY A 48 -13.42 7.62 -8.80
CA GLY A 48 -13.27 7.01 -7.48
C GLY A 48 -13.18 5.47 -7.44
N LEU A 49 -13.48 4.75 -8.54
CA LEU A 49 -13.40 3.28 -8.55
C LEU A 49 -12.00 2.72 -8.87
N GLY A 50 -11.13 3.48 -9.54
CA GLY A 50 -9.76 3.05 -9.89
C GLY A 50 -8.91 2.75 -8.65
N ASP A 51 -8.80 3.71 -7.73
CA ASP A 51 -8.00 3.58 -6.50
C ASP A 51 -8.54 2.48 -5.57
N LEU A 52 -9.86 2.39 -5.44
CA LEU A 52 -10.52 1.36 -4.61
C LEU A 52 -10.34 -0.04 -5.20
N GLY A 53 -10.38 -0.18 -6.52
CA GLY A 53 -10.16 -1.45 -7.21
C GLY A 53 -8.72 -1.95 -7.02
N THR A 54 -7.73 -1.10 -7.25
CA THR A 54 -6.32 -1.43 -7.07
C THR A 54 -6.02 -1.78 -5.61
N TYR A 55 -6.52 -1.00 -4.66
CA TYR A 55 -6.36 -1.27 -3.24
C TYR A 55 -7.01 -2.59 -2.80
N ALA A 56 -8.21 -2.91 -3.30
CA ALA A 56 -8.89 -4.17 -3.01
C ALA A 56 -8.09 -5.40 -3.48
N VAL A 57 -7.46 -5.32 -4.66
CA VAL A 57 -6.60 -6.42 -5.14
C VAL A 57 -5.32 -6.52 -4.30
N SER A 58 -4.71 -5.39 -3.90
CA SER A 58 -3.57 -5.39 -2.98
C SER A 58 -3.92 -6.09 -1.65
N LEU A 59 -5.10 -5.81 -1.09
CA LEU A 59 -5.59 -6.48 0.12
C LEU A 59 -5.78 -7.99 -0.09
N ALA A 60 -6.31 -8.41 -1.24
CA ALA A 60 -6.48 -9.83 -1.56
C ALA A 60 -5.12 -10.57 -1.63
N ILE A 61 -4.09 -9.91 -2.18
CA ILE A 61 -2.71 -10.44 -2.21
C ILE A 61 -2.17 -10.56 -0.78
N ILE A 62 -2.30 -9.50 0.02
CA ILE A 62 -1.84 -9.48 1.42
C ILE A 62 -2.53 -10.59 2.23
N TYR A 63 -3.85 -10.75 2.07
CA TYR A 63 -4.62 -11.80 2.72
C TYR A 63 -4.14 -13.20 2.31
N THR A 64 -3.90 -13.42 1.02
CA THR A 64 -3.38 -14.69 0.51
C THR A 64 -2.01 -14.99 1.14
N VAL A 65 -1.13 -14.01 1.18
CA VAL A 65 0.21 -14.10 1.77
C VAL A 65 0.15 -14.42 3.26
N TYR A 66 -0.71 -13.74 4.01
CA TYR A 66 -0.96 -14.01 5.43
C TYR A 66 -1.43 -15.45 5.65
N ARG A 67 -2.42 -15.90 4.87
CA ARG A 67 -2.95 -17.27 4.95
C ARG A 67 -1.92 -18.34 4.57
N ASN A 68 -0.91 -17.97 3.77
CA ASN A 68 0.23 -18.84 3.42
C ASN A 68 1.39 -18.76 4.43
N GLY A 69 1.17 -18.18 5.62
CA GLY A 69 2.13 -18.23 6.72
C GLY A 69 3.20 -17.13 6.69
N ALA A 70 2.94 -16.01 6.03
CA ALA A 70 3.77 -14.83 6.20
C ALA A 70 3.66 -14.28 7.63
N SER A 71 4.76 -13.73 8.16
CA SER A 71 4.80 -13.15 9.49
C SER A 71 3.92 -11.89 9.58
N GLY A 72 3.37 -11.64 10.78
CA GLY A 72 2.56 -10.44 11.02
C GLY A 72 3.31 -9.14 10.73
N ASN A 73 4.62 -9.11 10.96
CA ASN A 73 5.47 -7.96 10.67
C ASN A 73 5.51 -7.62 9.17
N VAL A 74 5.70 -8.61 8.28
CA VAL A 74 5.65 -8.38 6.82
C VAL A 74 4.26 -7.93 6.38
N VAL A 75 3.22 -8.60 6.88
CA VAL A 75 1.83 -8.28 6.53
C VAL A 75 1.49 -6.83 6.92
N ILE A 76 1.86 -6.39 8.13
CA ILE A 76 1.65 -5.01 8.58
C ILE A 76 2.39 -4.02 7.69
N LYS A 77 3.66 -4.30 7.33
CA LYS A 77 4.41 -3.44 6.41
C LYS A 77 3.76 -3.34 5.03
N MET A 78 3.24 -4.46 4.51
CA MET A 78 2.53 -4.46 3.24
C MET A 78 1.23 -3.64 3.30
N LEU A 79 0.48 -3.75 4.40
CA LEU A 79 -0.72 -2.95 4.64
C LEU A 79 -0.41 -1.46 4.71
N ILE A 80 0.67 -1.08 5.40
CA ILE A 80 1.10 0.33 5.50
C ILE A 80 1.43 0.89 4.12
N ASN A 81 2.22 0.17 3.31
CA ASN A 81 2.57 0.62 1.97
C ASN A 81 1.31 0.82 1.11
N SER A 82 0.40 -0.15 1.08
CA SER A 82 -0.83 -0.03 0.28
C SER A 82 -1.78 1.05 0.81
N SER A 83 -1.81 1.28 2.13
CA SER A 83 -2.65 2.34 2.72
C SER A 83 -2.12 3.73 2.38
N ILE A 84 -0.80 3.93 2.42
CA ILE A 84 -0.17 5.20 2.01
C ILE A 84 -0.50 5.52 0.56
N ASP A 85 -0.40 4.51 -0.30
CA ASP A 85 -0.73 4.61 -1.73
C ASP A 85 -2.18 5.04 -1.96
N ALA A 86 -3.13 4.37 -1.30
CA ALA A 86 -4.55 4.71 -1.40
C ALA A 86 -4.87 6.12 -0.86
N ILE A 87 -4.26 6.52 0.26
CA ILE A 87 -4.48 7.85 0.86
C ILE A 87 -3.93 8.94 -0.06
N VAL A 88 -2.70 8.81 -0.55
CA VAL A 88 -2.08 9.84 -1.40
C VAL A 88 -2.67 9.82 -2.81
N GLY A 89 -3.00 8.63 -3.34
CA GLY A 89 -3.70 8.41 -4.61
C GLY A 89 -5.04 9.13 -4.68
N SER A 90 -5.76 9.20 -3.55
CA SER A 90 -7.06 9.89 -3.45
C SER A 90 -7.00 11.42 -3.64
N ILE A 91 -5.80 12.01 -3.59
CA ILE A 91 -5.62 13.46 -3.74
C ILE A 91 -5.49 13.79 -5.24
N PRO A 92 -6.38 14.63 -5.82
CA PRO A 92 -6.27 15.04 -7.21
C PRO A 92 -4.90 15.67 -7.50
N ILE A 93 -4.33 15.39 -8.68
CA ILE A 93 -3.00 15.86 -9.13
C ILE A 93 -1.81 15.20 -8.40
N LEU A 94 -1.82 15.16 -7.07
CA LEU A 94 -0.76 14.51 -6.28
C LEU A 94 -0.76 12.98 -6.46
N GLY A 95 -1.95 12.36 -6.53
CA GLY A 95 -2.10 10.92 -6.68
C GLY A 95 -1.42 10.39 -7.95
N THR A 96 -1.62 11.04 -9.09
CA THR A 96 -1.04 10.62 -10.38
C THR A 96 0.49 10.65 -10.39
N LEU A 97 1.11 11.64 -9.74
CA LEU A 97 2.57 11.71 -9.62
C LEU A 97 3.11 10.69 -8.60
N PHE A 98 2.38 10.53 -7.49
CA PHE A 98 2.79 9.66 -6.41
C PHE A 98 2.72 8.17 -6.80
N ASP A 99 1.65 7.75 -7.47
CA ASP A 99 1.46 6.36 -7.91
C ASP A 99 2.64 5.87 -8.79
N VAL A 100 3.09 6.73 -9.71
CA VAL A 100 4.24 6.45 -10.59
C VAL A 100 5.54 6.25 -9.82
N TRP A 101 5.74 6.99 -8.72
CA TRP A 101 6.98 6.94 -7.93
C TRP A 101 6.95 5.90 -6.80
N TYR A 102 5.81 5.76 -6.12
CA TYR A 102 5.70 5.00 -4.88
C TYR A 102 5.53 3.50 -5.10
N LYS A 103 4.83 3.06 -6.16
CA LYS A 103 4.65 1.66 -6.60
C LYS A 103 4.53 0.67 -5.43
N SER A 104 3.43 0.77 -4.69
CA SER A 104 3.23 0.06 -3.42
C SER A 104 3.29 -1.47 -3.58
N ASN A 105 2.75 -2.03 -4.66
CA ASN A 105 2.75 -3.49 -4.87
C ASN A 105 4.15 -4.03 -5.17
N MET A 106 5.01 -3.27 -5.84
CA MET A 106 6.41 -3.62 -6.07
C MET A 106 7.22 -3.62 -4.77
N LYS A 107 6.98 -2.63 -3.90
CA LYS A 107 7.58 -2.59 -2.55
C LYS A 107 7.13 -3.78 -1.71
N ASN A 108 5.86 -4.14 -1.79
CA ASN A 108 5.30 -5.30 -1.10
C ASN A 108 5.89 -6.61 -1.61
N LEU A 109 6.08 -6.74 -2.93
CA LEU A 109 6.77 -7.89 -3.52
C LEU A 109 8.22 -8.00 -3.02
N ARG A 110 8.94 -6.88 -2.92
CA ARG A 110 10.30 -6.85 -2.37
C ARG A 110 10.33 -7.26 -0.89
N LEU A 111 9.39 -6.78 -0.08
CA LEU A 111 9.26 -7.20 1.32
C LEU A 111 9.05 -8.71 1.43
N LEU A 112 8.25 -9.29 0.53
CA LEU A 112 8.05 -10.74 0.48
C LEU A 112 9.29 -11.50 0.04
N GLN A 113 10.05 -10.97 -0.93
CA GLN A 113 11.35 -11.53 -1.32
C GLN A 113 12.30 -11.54 -0.13
N GLU A 114 12.47 -10.41 0.54
CA GLU A 114 13.33 -10.30 1.73
C GLU A 114 12.89 -11.25 2.86
N TYR A 115 11.57 -11.45 3.02
CA TYR A 115 11.03 -12.40 3.99
C TYR A 115 11.36 -13.85 3.64
N TYR A 116 11.05 -14.29 2.41
CA TYR A 116 11.20 -15.69 2.01
C TYR A 116 12.64 -16.08 1.69
N GLU A 117 13.43 -15.19 1.11
CA GLU A 117 14.80 -15.47 0.65
C GLU A 117 15.81 -15.18 1.75
N GLU A 118 15.68 -14.04 2.43
CA GLU A 118 16.67 -13.58 3.40
C GLU A 118 16.26 -13.87 4.85
N GLY A 119 15.02 -14.31 5.09
CA GLY A 119 14.50 -14.56 6.43
C GLY A 119 14.32 -13.27 7.25
N LYS A 120 14.26 -12.10 6.60
CA LYS A 120 14.06 -10.81 7.26
C LYS A 120 12.60 -10.61 7.68
N HIS A 121 12.34 -9.57 8.49
CA HIS A 121 10.99 -9.15 8.88
C HIS A 121 10.16 -10.25 9.59
N GLN A 122 10.81 -11.12 10.36
CA GLN A 122 10.12 -12.10 11.19
C GLN A 122 9.37 -11.44 12.36
N GLY A 123 8.47 -12.20 12.99
CA GLY A 123 7.75 -11.79 14.21
C GLY A 123 6.38 -11.15 13.99
N SER A 124 5.78 -10.67 15.09
CA SER A 124 4.36 -10.31 15.14
C SER A 124 4.03 -8.91 14.58
N GLY A 125 4.99 -7.99 14.49
CA GLY A 125 4.75 -6.62 14.00
C GLY A 125 3.90 -5.71 14.92
N LYS A 126 3.45 -6.19 16.08
CA LYS A 126 2.58 -5.43 17.01
C LYS A 126 3.14 -4.06 17.40
N GLY A 127 4.46 -3.94 17.60
CA GLY A 127 5.10 -2.66 17.92
C GLY A 127 5.01 -1.65 16.77
N LEU A 128 5.18 -2.11 15.52
CA LEU A 128 4.98 -1.28 14.34
C LEU A 128 3.52 -0.86 14.19
N LEU A 129 2.59 -1.79 14.41
CA LEU A 129 1.16 -1.49 14.38
C LEU A 129 0.77 -0.45 15.45
N ALA A 130 1.24 -0.63 16.69
CA ALA A 130 0.99 0.31 17.77
C ALA A 130 1.55 1.70 17.46
N LEU A 131 2.77 1.78 16.89
CA LEU A 131 3.36 3.04 16.45
C LEU A 131 2.51 3.72 15.36
N VAL A 132 2.05 2.96 14.35
CA VAL A 132 1.20 3.49 13.29
C VAL A 132 -0.12 4.00 13.85
N ILE A 133 -0.78 3.25 14.72
CA ILE A 133 -2.02 3.67 15.38
C ILE A 133 -1.78 4.94 16.18
N PHE A 134 -0.70 5.00 16.97
CA PHE A 134 -0.34 6.19 17.75
C PHE A 134 -0.16 7.42 16.85
N VAL A 135 0.60 7.30 15.76
CA VAL A 135 0.82 8.38 14.80
C VAL A 135 -0.51 8.84 14.17
N VAL A 136 -1.37 7.91 13.77
CA VAL A 136 -2.69 8.24 13.20
C VAL A 136 -3.56 8.98 14.21
N VAL A 137 -3.61 8.51 15.46
CA VAL A 137 -4.36 9.17 16.54
C VAL A 137 -3.84 10.59 16.79
N VAL A 138 -2.52 10.78 16.81
CA VAL A 138 -1.91 12.12 16.97
C VAL A 138 -2.30 13.03 15.81
N ILE A 139 -2.23 12.55 14.56
CA ILE A 139 -2.64 13.34 13.39
C ILE A 139 -4.11 13.75 13.49
N ILE A 140 -5.00 12.81 13.84
CA ILE A 140 -6.43 13.11 14.00
C ILE A 140 -6.66 14.15 15.10
N ALA A 141 -6.01 13.99 16.25
CA ALA A 141 -6.12 14.94 17.37
C ALA A 141 -5.67 16.35 16.96
N VAL A 142 -4.56 16.46 16.22
CA VAL A 142 -4.07 17.74 15.69
C VAL A 142 -5.08 18.35 14.71
N LEU A 143 -5.60 17.57 13.76
CA LEU A 143 -6.60 18.05 12.81
C LEU A 143 -7.89 18.53 13.50
N CYS A 144 -8.37 17.80 14.51
CA CYS A 144 -9.53 18.20 15.30
C CYS A 144 -9.27 19.51 16.07
N TYR A 145 -8.08 19.64 16.69
CA TYR A 145 -7.70 20.86 17.40
C TYR A 145 -7.60 22.07 16.46
N LEU A 146 -6.95 21.90 15.31
CA LEU A 146 -6.86 22.95 14.28
C LEU A 146 -8.24 23.33 13.72
N GLY A 147 -9.08 22.33 13.46
CA GLY A 147 -10.46 22.56 13.01
C GLY A 147 -11.27 23.33 14.05
N TRP A 148 -11.16 22.96 15.32
CA TRP A 148 -11.78 23.68 16.42
C TRP A 148 -11.30 25.14 16.50
N LEU A 149 -9.99 25.37 16.40
CA LEU A 149 -9.40 26.71 16.41
C LEU A 149 -9.95 27.58 15.27
N VAL A 150 -10.02 27.04 14.05
CA VAL A 150 -10.60 27.75 12.90
C VAL A 150 -12.08 28.05 13.13
N LEU A 151 -12.86 27.13 13.71
CA LEU A 151 -14.28 27.35 13.98
C LEU A 151 -14.52 28.47 15.00
N VAL A 152 -13.68 28.56 16.04
CA VAL A 152 -13.77 29.64 17.04
C VAL A 152 -13.50 30.99 16.40
N GLU A 153 -12.43 31.11 15.62
CA GLU A 153 -12.08 32.36 14.93
C GLU A 153 -13.19 32.82 13.97
N LEU A 154 -13.79 31.87 13.23
CA LEU A 154 -14.91 32.17 12.33
C LEU A 154 -16.17 32.60 13.09
N ALA A 155 -16.43 32.04 14.27
CA ALA A 155 -17.57 32.43 15.09
C ALA A 155 -17.41 33.86 15.62
N GLU A 156 -16.21 34.25 16.08
CA GLU A 156 -15.90 35.61 16.51
C GLU A 156 -15.97 36.63 15.36
N LEU A 157 -15.68 36.21 14.12
CA LEU A 157 -15.80 37.07 12.95
C LEU A 157 -17.26 37.29 12.51
N LEU A 158 -18.18 36.38 12.88
CA LEU A 158 -19.59 36.40 12.45
C LEU A 158 -20.56 37.01 13.46
N PHE A 159 -20.22 37.05 14.76
CA PHE A 159 -21.07 37.54 15.86
C PHE A 159 -20.40 38.66 16.64
#